data_AF-A0AAW4CQI5-F1
#
_entry.id   AF-A0AAW4CQI5-F1
#
_cell.length_a   1.000
_cell.length_b   1.000
_cell.length_c   1.000
_cell.angle_alpha   90.00
_cell.angle_beta   90.00
_cell.angle_gamma   90.00
#
_symmetry.space_group_name_H-M   'P 1'
#
loop_
_entity.id
_entity.type
_entity.pdbx_description
1 polymer ?
#
loop_
_entity_poly.entity_id
_entity_poly.type
_entity_poly.pdbx_seq_one_letter_code
_entity_poly.pdbx_strand_id
1 'polypeptide(L)'
;TITYTDPLTGAVSGDFVNSALNNDTSGHREVFGAYAEFAVPLVSPEMDIPLVRSLDLQLAGRYEHYSDFGDVAVPKIAGAWEVVRGIRFRGSWAKSFRAPNLE
;
A
#
# COMPACT_ATOMS: atom_id res chain seq x y z
N THR A 1 19.21 32.94 -2.20
CA THR A 1 19.97 32.14 -3.17
C THR A 1 20.43 33.06 -4.27
N ILE A 2 21.74 33.14 -4.54
CA ILE A 2 22.27 34.04 -5.58
C ILE A 2 22.26 33.25 -6.90
N THR A 3 21.52 33.75 -7.88
CA THR A 3 21.39 33.09 -9.18
C THR A 3 22.47 33.58 -10.14
N TYR A 4 23.20 32.67 -10.76
CA TYR A 4 24.26 33.00 -11.72
C TYR A 4 23.67 33.12 -13.13
N THR A 5 24.05 34.18 -13.87
CA THR A 5 23.61 34.41 -15.25
C THR A 5 24.81 34.30 -16.19
N ASP A 6 24.75 33.38 -17.14
CA ASP A 6 25.78 33.18 -18.16
C ASP A 6 25.81 34.37 -19.14
N PRO A 7 26.95 35.09 -19.27
CA PRO A 7 27.06 36.28 -20.12
C PRO A 7 27.08 36.01 -21.63
N LEU A 8 27.21 34.75 -22.08
CA LEU A 8 27.23 34.37 -23.50
C LEU A 8 25.86 33.87 -24.00
N THR A 9 25.08 33.26 -23.11
CA THR A 9 23.80 32.63 -23.47
C THR A 9 22.58 33.26 -22.78
N GLY A 10 22.79 34.08 -21.74
CA GLY A 10 21.72 34.66 -20.93
C GLY A 10 20.99 33.63 -20.05
N ALA A 11 21.46 32.37 -20.02
CA ALA A 11 20.86 31.32 -19.21
C ALA A 11 21.16 31.55 -17.73
N VAL A 12 20.15 31.34 -16.88
CA VAL A 12 20.21 31.54 -15.44
C VAL A 12 20.32 30.17 -14.78
N SER A 13 21.47 29.82 -14.16
CA SER A 13 21.69 28.52 -13.51
C SER A 13 21.72 28.63 -11.98
N GLY A 14 21.49 27.49 -11.33
CA GLY A 14 21.77 27.31 -9.90
C GLY A 14 23.26 27.50 -9.57
N ASP A 15 23.57 27.56 -8.27
CA ASP A 15 24.82 27.99 -7.62
C ASP A 15 26.12 27.23 -8.00
N PHE A 16 26.09 26.37 -9.01
CA PHE A 16 27.26 25.59 -9.47
C PHE A 16 27.35 25.56 -11.00
N VAL A 17 28.56 25.77 -11.52
CA VAL A 17 28.92 25.60 -12.93
C VAL A 17 28.79 24.12 -13.28
N ASN A 18 28.09 23.79 -14.38
CA ASN A 18 27.69 22.42 -14.78
C ASN A 18 26.59 21.79 -13.91
N SER A 19 25.71 22.61 -13.33
CA SER A 19 24.40 22.12 -12.89
C SER A 19 23.50 21.94 -14.11
N ALA A 20 22.95 20.73 -14.30
CA ALA A 20 21.93 20.52 -15.31
C ALA A 20 20.74 21.45 -15.02
N LEU A 21 20.14 22.01 -16.07
CA LEU A 21 18.85 22.69 -16.01
C LEU A 21 17.78 21.64 -15.64
N ASN A 22 17.71 21.25 -14.38
CA ASN A 22 16.52 20.61 -13.88
C ASN A 22 15.48 21.74 -13.85
N ASN A 23 14.53 21.70 -14.77
CA ASN A 23 13.30 22.49 -14.60
C ASN A 23 12.78 22.22 -13.19
N ASP A 24 12.24 23.23 -12.52
CA ASP A 24 11.54 23.03 -11.26
C ASP A 24 10.43 22.00 -11.48
N THR A 25 10.65 20.76 -11.03
CA THR A 25 9.61 19.75 -11.08
C THR A 25 8.67 19.95 -9.91
N SER A 26 7.49 20.45 -10.20
CA SER A 26 6.40 20.55 -9.25
C SER A 26 5.48 19.35 -9.43
N GLY A 27 5.39 18.47 -8.42
CA GLY A 27 4.47 17.34 -8.40
C GLY A 27 3.44 17.51 -7.29
N HIS A 28 2.15 17.48 -7.65
CA HIS A 28 1.03 17.46 -6.70
C HIS A 28 0.29 16.13 -6.87
N ARG A 29 0.06 15.41 -5.76
CA ARG A 29 -0.68 14.14 -5.74
C ARG A 29 -1.66 14.16 -4.59
N GLU A 30 -2.93 13.96 -4.91
CA GLU A 30 -3.99 13.71 -3.94
C GLU A 30 -4.27 12.21 -3.90
N VAL A 31 -4.38 11.67 -2.68
CA VAL A 31 -4.63 10.26 -2.44
C VAL A 31 -5.87 10.12 -1.58
N PHE A 32 -6.90 9.52 -2.14
CA PHE A 32 -8.07 9.10 -1.39
C PHE A 32 -7.95 7.62 -1.04
N GLY A 33 -8.29 7.24 0.19
CA GLY A 33 -8.19 5.86 0.65
C GLY A 33 -9.45 5.42 1.39
N ALA A 34 -9.89 4.20 1.11
CA ALA A 34 -10.94 3.51 1.85
C ALA A 34 -10.47 2.09 2.20
N TYR A 35 -10.91 1.57 3.35
CA TYR A 35 -10.62 0.19 3.75
C TYR A 35 -11.85 -0.47 4.35
N ALA A 36 -11.95 -1.78 4.18
CA ALA A 36 -12.97 -2.61 4.78
C ALA A 36 -12.37 -3.92 5.25
N GLU A 37 -12.78 -4.38 6.43
CA GLU A 37 -12.36 -5.64 7.01
C GLU A 37 -13.57 -6.41 7.57
N PHE A 38 -13.57 -7.72 7.35
CA PHE A 38 -14.59 -8.65 7.77
C PHE A 38 -13.91 -9.82 8.47
N ALA A 39 -14.30 -10.11 9.71
CA ALA A 39 -13.86 -11.28 10.45
C ALA A 39 -15.08 -12.16 10.74
N VAL A 40 -15.05 -13.39 10.24
CA VAL A 40 -16.16 -14.34 10.32
C VAL A 40 -15.69 -15.60 11.04
N PRO A 41 -16.17 -15.87 12.26
CA PRO A 41 -15.95 -17.16 12.91
C PRO A 41 -16.90 -18.18 12.28
N LEU A 42 -16.36 -19.07 11.46
CA LEU A 42 -17.12 -20.13 10.77
C LEU A 42 -17.38 -21.32 11.69
N VAL A 43 -16.41 -21.68 12.54
CA VAL A 43 -16.57 -22.74 13.55
C VAL A 43 -16.18 -22.23 14.93
N SER A 44 -17.08 -22.35 15.91
CA SER A 44 -16.82 -22.11 17.32
C SER A 44 -16.67 -23.44 18.07
N PRO A 45 -15.93 -23.46 19.19
CA PRO A 45 -15.78 -24.65 20.02
C PRO A 45 -17.08 -25.23 20.58
N GLU A 46 -18.18 -24.48 20.52
CA GLU A 46 -19.50 -24.89 21.03
C GLU A 46 -20.26 -25.79 20.04
N MET A 47 -19.85 -25.85 18.78
CA MET A 47 -20.50 -26.67 17.75
C MET A 47 -20.08 -28.15 17.80
N ASP A 48 -19.17 -28.52 18.70
CA ASP A 48 -18.73 -29.90 19.01
C ASP A 48 -18.41 -30.75 17.76
N ILE A 49 -17.80 -30.11 16.73
CA ILE A 49 -17.42 -30.80 15.50
C ILE A 49 -16.13 -31.59 15.76
N PRO A 50 -16.13 -32.93 15.58
CA PRO A 50 -14.93 -33.71 15.78
C PRO A 50 -13.82 -33.25 14.81
N LEU A 51 -12.60 -33.08 15.34
CA LEU A 51 -11.39 -32.61 14.63
C LEU A 51 -11.41 -31.14 14.16
N VAL A 52 -12.43 -30.34 14.46
CA VAL A 52 -12.47 -28.91 14.11
C VAL A 52 -12.98 -28.12 15.32
N ARG A 53 -12.06 -27.54 16.09
CA ARG A 53 -12.39 -26.78 17.29
C ARG A 53 -12.72 -25.32 16.98
N SER A 54 -11.99 -24.69 16.08
CA SER A 54 -12.37 -23.36 15.58
C SER A 54 -11.89 -23.11 14.15
N LEU A 55 -12.67 -22.35 13.40
CA LEU A 55 -12.33 -21.92 12.04
C LEU A 55 -12.68 -20.45 11.90
N ASP A 56 -11.66 -19.62 11.77
CA ASP A 56 -11.80 -18.18 11.62
C ASP A 56 -11.38 -17.78 10.21
N LEU A 57 -12.18 -16.93 9.57
CA LEU A 57 -11.91 -16.40 8.24
C LEU A 57 -11.91 -14.88 8.29
N GLN A 58 -10.88 -14.26 7.73
CA GLN A 58 -10.74 -12.82 7.64
C GLN A 58 -10.61 -12.40 6.18
N LEU A 59 -11.45 -11.47 5.76
CA LEU A 59 -11.43 -10.83 4.46
C LEU A 59 -11.19 -9.35 4.67
N ALA A 60 -10.18 -8.80 4.03
CA ALA A 60 -9.87 -7.37 4.10
C ALA A 60 -9.57 -6.85 2.71
N GLY A 61 -9.87 -5.57 2.48
CA GLY A 61 -9.60 -4.90 1.23
C GLY A 61 -9.33 -3.44 1.48
N ARG A 62 -8.30 -2.91 0.84
CA ARG A 62 -8.04 -1.48 0.78
C ARG A 62 -8.16 -0.99 -0.65
N TYR A 63 -8.82 0.14 -0.82
CA TYR A 63 -8.93 0.86 -2.07
C TYR A 63 -8.24 2.21 -1.93
N GLU A 64 -7.37 2.55 -2.87
CA GLU A 64 -6.67 3.83 -2.90
C GLU A 64 -6.81 4.42 -4.30
N HIS A 65 -7.28 5.66 -4.39
CA HIS A 65 -7.35 6.44 -5.62
C HIS A 65 -6.27 7.52 -5.58
N TYR A 66 -5.37 7.50 -6.57
CA TYR A 66 -4.30 8.46 -6.71
C TYR A 66 -4.58 9.34 -7.93
N SER A 67 -4.52 10.66 -7.76
CA SER A 67 -4.88 11.64 -8.80
C SER A 67 -4.03 11.57 -10.08
N ASP A 68 -2.88 10.92 -10.02
CA ASP A 68 -1.86 10.93 -11.08
C ASP A 68 -1.59 9.56 -11.71
N PHE A 69 -1.90 8.44 -11.05
CA PHE A 69 -1.71 7.10 -11.61
C PHE A 69 -2.92 6.16 -11.50
N GLY A 70 -4.01 6.59 -10.86
CA GLY A 70 -5.29 5.88 -10.85
C GLY A 70 -5.54 5.01 -9.61
N ASP A 71 -6.38 3.99 -9.79
CA ASP A 71 -6.97 3.19 -8.71
C ASP A 71 -6.17 1.94 -8.37
N VAL A 72 -6.01 1.69 -7.07
CA VAL A 72 -5.32 0.52 -6.52
C VAL A 72 -6.25 -0.23 -5.57
N ALA A 73 -6.47 -1.51 -5.88
CA ALA A 73 -7.13 -2.44 -4.98
C ALA A 73 -6.12 -3.41 -4.36
N VAL A 74 -6.14 -3.48 -3.03
CA VAL A 74 -5.23 -4.29 -2.21
C VAL A 74 -6.05 -5.28 -1.37
N PRO A 75 -6.41 -6.45 -1.93
CA PRO A 75 -7.16 -7.47 -1.21
C PRO A 75 -6.26 -8.31 -0.29
N LYS A 76 -6.85 -8.82 0.79
CA LYS A 76 -6.26 -9.73 1.77
C LYS A 76 -7.29 -10.77 2.20
N ILE A 77 -6.86 -12.02 2.23
CA ILE A 77 -7.64 -13.16 2.70
C ILE A 77 -6.78 -13.92 3.69
N ALA A 78 -7.30 -14.20 4.87
CA ALA A 78 -6.64 -15.01 5.88
C ALA A 78 -7.61 -16.00 6.50
N GLY A 79 -7.08 -17.13 6.92
CA GLY A 79 -7.83 -18.18 7.61
C GLY A 79 -6.99 -18.76 8.74
N ALA A 80 -7.65 -19.11 9.83
CA ALA A 80 -7.05 -19.83 10.94
C ALA A 80 -7.94 -21.01 11.31
N TRP A 81 -7.37 -22.20 11.39
CA TRP A 81 -8.05 -23.44 11.74
C TRP A 81 -7.37 -24.09 12.93
N GLU A 82 -8.10 -24.20 14.03
CA GLU A 82 -7.70 -24.99 15.19
C GLU A 82 -8.34 -26.37 15.10
N VAL A 83 -7.51 -27.40 14.93
CA VAL A 83 -7.95 -28.79 14.81
C VAL A 83 -8.24 -29.35 16.21
N VAL A 84 -7.27 -29.21 17.09
CA VAL A 84 -7.32 -29.64 18.50
C VAL A 84 -6.59 -28.62 19.35
N ARG A 85 -6.84 -28.65 20.66
CA ARG A 85 -6.18 -27.75 21.61
C ARG A 85 -4.66 -27.88 21.48
N GLY A 86 -4.00 -26.79 21.09
CA GLY A 86 -2.55 -26.74 20.90
C GLY A 86 -2.06 -26.95 19.47
N ILE A 87 -2.93 -27.29 18.50
CA ILE A 87 -2.56 -27.39 17.08
C ILE A 87 -3.46 -26.46 16.27
N ARG A 88 -2.84 -25.39 15.74
CA ARG A 88 -3.50 -24.40 14.89
C ARG A 88 -2.74 -24.18 13.60
N PHE A 89 -3.45 -24.29 12.49
CA PHE A 89 -2.96 -23.91 11.16
C PHE A 89 -3.45 -22.51 10.83
N ARG A 90 -2.57 -21.69 10.26
CA ARG A 90 -2.92 -20.35 9.77
C ARG A 90 -2.36 -20.17 8.37
N GLY A 91 -3.17 -19.57 7.50
CA GLY A 91 -2.81 -19.24 6.14
C GLY A 91 -3.28 -17.83 5.82
N SER A 92 -2.49 -17.09 5.05
CA SER A 92 -2.90 -15.78 4.56
C SER A 92 -2.31 -15.51 3.20
N TRP A 93 -3.11 -14.89 2.34
CA TRP A 93 -2.73 -14.37 1.04
C TRP A 93 -3.13 -12.90 0.97
N ALA A 94 -2.19 -12.04 0.62
CA ALA A 94 -2.44 -10.61 0.50
C ALA A 94 -1.63 -10.04 -0.66
N LYS A 95 -2.22 -9.07 -1.35
CA LYS A 95 -1.48 -8.18 -2.24
C LYS A 95 -0.94 -7.01 -1.42
N SER A 96 0.21 -6.46 -1.79
CA SER A 96 0.72 -5.19 -1.26
C SER A 96 1.15 -4.32 -2.44
N PHE A 97 0.89 -3.02 -2.35
CA PHE A 97 1.23 -2.07 -3.40
C PHE A 97 1.98 -0.86 -2.81
N ARG A 98 2.96 -0.36 -3.58
CA ARG A 98 3.71 0.86 -3.27
C ARG A 98 3.69 1.75 -4.51
N ALA A 99 3.15 2.96 -4.37
CA ALA A 99 3.10 3.93 -5.46
C ALA A 99 4.52 4.39 -5.86
N PRO A 100 4.78 4.62 -7.16
CA PRO A 100 6.03 5.23 -7.64
C PRO A 100 6.21 6.66 -7.11
N ASN A 101 7.46 7.12 -7.08
CA ASN A 101 7.79 8.49 -6.67
C ASN A 101 7.25 9.49 -7.70
N LEU A 102 6.90 10.70 -7.25
CA LEU A 102 6.67 11.84 -8.13
C LEU A 102 8.03 12.32 -8.61
N GLU A 103 8.22 12.44 -9.93
CA GLU A 103 9.35 13.15 -10.52
C GLU A 103 9.02 14.62 -10.69
#